data_AF-A0A2M7EII0-F1
#
_entry.id   AF-A0A2M7EII0-F1
#
_cell.length_a   1.000
_cell.length_b   1.000
_cell.length_c   1.000
_cell.angle_alpha   90.00
_cell.angle_beta   90.00
_cell.angle_gamma   90.00
#
_symmetry.space_group_name_H-M   'P 1'
#
loop_
_entity.id
_entity.type
_entity.pdbx_description
1 polymer ?
#
loop_
_entity_poly.entity_id
_entity_poly.type
_entity_poly.pdbx_seq_one_letter_code
_entity_poly.pdbx_strand_id
1 'polypeptide(L)'
;MENSELNKKLCENFCSYYKPSKDSELACMGFIVIKKLIESGREIPFDKSGQVSDIAAGEKLIRNMCASCAFYESDCDFILQEGKALPCGGFILLELLIAGRIVTIDDVKKII
;
A
#
# COMPACT_ATOMS: atom_id res chain seq x y z
N MET A 1 -9.32 10.03 9.45
CA MET A 1 -9.66 8.63 9.80
C MET A 1 -8.63 8.15 10.80
N GLU A 2 -9.06 7.50 11.88
CA GLU A 2 -8.17 6.96 12.90
C GLU A 2 -7.34 5.77 12.38
N ASN A 3 -6.15 5.55 12.93
CA ASN A 3 -5.28 4.44 12.52
C ASN A 3 -5.94 3.07 12.66
N SER A 4 -6.72 2.87 13.74
CA SER A 4 -7.41 1.60 14.00
C SER A 4 -8.47 1.29 12.96
N GLU A 5 -9.17 2.32 12.46
CA GLU A 5 -10.13 2.19 11.38
C GLU A 5 -9.44 1.92 10.04
N LEU A 6 -8.34 2.63 9.76
CA LEU A 6 -7.55 2.40 8.55
C LEU A 6 -6.94 0.99 8.55
N ASN A 7 -6.44 0.50 9.67
CA ASN A 7 -5.93 -0.87 9.81
C ASN A 7 -7.00 -1.91 9.44
N LYS A 8 -8.24 -1.74 9.94
CA LYS A 8 -9.36 -2.64 9.57
C LYS A 8 -9.67 -2.57 8.08
N LYS A 9 -9.76 -1.37 7.52
CA LYS A 9 -10.13 -1.18 6.11
C LYS A 9 -9.03 -1.62 5.15
N LEU A 10 -7.76 -1.42 5.50
CA LEU A 10 -6.59 -1.67 4.66
C LEU A 10 -5.87 -2.97 5.03
N CYS A 11 -5.34 -3.04 6.24
CA CYS A 11 -4.42 -4.12 6.62
C CYS A 11 -5.16 -5.46 6.78
N GLU A 12 -6.29 -5.50 7.50
CA GLU A 12 -7.07 -6.73 7.68
C GLU A 12 -7.66 -7.24 6.36
N ASN A 13 -8.02 -6.32 5.45
CA ASN A 13 -8.67 -6.69 4.19
C ASN A 13 -7.69 -7.01 3.07
N PHE A 14 -6.53 -6.35 3.00
CA PHE A 14 -5.62 -6.44 1.86
C PHE A 14 -4.26 -7.05 2.18
N CYS A 15 -3.81 -7.10 3.44
CA CYS A 15 -2.44 -7.47 3.78
C CYS A 15 -2.35 -8.88 4.37
N SER A 16 -1.78 -9.83 3.63
CA SER A 16 -1.50 -11.19 4.13
C SER A 16 -0.48 -11.24 5.28
N TYR A 17 0.28 -10.16 5.49
CA TYR A 17 1.29 -10.03 6.54
C TYR A 17 0.77 -9.40 7.83
N TYR A 18 -0.46 -8.85 7.82
CA TYR A 18 -1.00 -8.17 8.99
C TYR A 18 -1.33 -9.16 10.11
N LYS A 19 -0.91 -8.82 11.33
CA LYS A 19 -1.17 -9.61 12.55
C LYS A 19 -1.83 -8.71 13.59
N PRO A 20 -3.16 -8.85 13.83
CA PRO A 20 -3.90 -7.96 14.72
C PRO A 20 -3.38 -7.92 16.17
N SER A 21 -2.76 -9.02 16.63
CA SER A 21 -2.21 -9.17 17.97
C SER A 21 -0.81 -8.58 18.15
N LYS A 22 -0.20 -8.07 17.08
CA LYS A 22 1.16 -7.51 17.11
C LYS A 22 1.07 -6.01 16.98
N ASP A 23 1.32 -5.31 18.08
CA ASP A 23 1.54 -3.86 18.02
C ASP A 23 2.90 -3.63 17.35
N SER A 24 2.89 -3.02 16.18
CA SER A 24 4.08 -2.79 15.36
C SER A 24 4.36 -1.31 15.33
N GLU A 25 5.50 -0.89 15.89
CA GLU A 25 5.98 0.50 15.80
C GLU A 25 6.24 0.94 14.35
N LEU A 26 6.41 -0.02 13.43
CA LEU A 26 6.66 0.22 12.02
C LEU A 26 5.41 -0.07 11.17
N ALA A 27 5.14 0.81 10.22
CA ALA A 27 4.08 0.65 9.20
C ALA A 27 4.71 0.60 7.80
N CYS A 28 4.14 -0.20 6.90
CA CYS A 28 4.62 -0.23 5.52
C CYS A 28 4.37 1.12 4.84
N MET A 29 5.22 1.48 3.87
CA MET A 29 5.09 2.79 3.22
C MET A 29 3.73 2.96 2.51
N GLY A 30 3.15 1.89 1.96
CA GLY A 30 1.80 1.94 1.38
C GLY A 30 0.71 2.36 2.38
N PHE A 31 0.81 1.93 3.63
CA PHE A 31 -0.11 2.37 4.69
C PHE A 31 0.05 3.87 4.95
N ILE A 32 1.30 4.35 5.08
CA ILE A 32 1.61 5.76 5.32
C ILE A 32 1.11 6.64 4.18
N VAL A 33 1.29 6.21 2.93
CA VAL A 33 0.79 6.92 1.75
C VAL A 33 -0.73 7.03 1.77
N ILE A 34 -1.45 5.92 1.96
CA ILE A 34 -2.92 5.93 2.02
C ILE A 34 -3.41 6.84 3.15
N LYS A 35 -2.78 6.76 4.33
CA LYS A 35 -3.11 7.62 5.46
C LYS A 35 -2.99 9.10 5.10
N LYS A 36 -1.84 9.52 4.55
CA LYS A 36 -1.60 10.92 4.18
C LYS A 36 -2.54 11.41 3.06
N LEU A 37 -2.88 10.56 2.09
CA LEU A 37 -3.89 10.91 1.09
C LEU A 37 -5.24 11.23 1.75
N ILE A 38 -5.69 10.39 2.68
CA ILE A 38 -6.95 10.59 3.39
C ILE A 38 -6.91 11.83 4.29
N GLU A 39 -5.79 12.06 4.97
CA GLU A 39 -5.57 13.28 5.77
C GLU A 39 -5.59 14.56 4.90
N SER A 40 -5.18 14.46 3.63
CA SER A 40 -5.31 15.56 2.65
C SER A 40 -6.72 15.72 2.07
N GLY A 41 -7.70 14.96 2.55
CA GLY A 41 -9.09 15.00 2.08
C GLY A 41 -9.36 14.17 0.83
N ARG A 42 -8.44 13.27 0.43
CA ARG A 42 -8.71 12.32 -0.67
C ARG A 42 -9.71 11.26 -0.22
N GLU A 43 -10.75 11.07 -1.02
CA GLU A 43 -11.64 9.92 -0.87
C GLU A 43 -10.97 8.67 -1.43
N ILE A 44 -10.81 7.65 -0.58
CA ILE A 44 -10.17 6.38 -0.92
C ILE A 44 -11.20 5.26 -0.80
N PRO A 45 -11.61 4.62 -1.91
CA PRO A 45 -12.40 3.40 -1.85
C PRO A 45 -11.52 2.23 -1.38
N PHE A 46 -12.10 1.36 -0.56
CA PHE A 46 -11.46 0.14 -0.04
C PHE A 46 -12.10 -1.13 -0.60
N ASP A 47 -12.73 -1.04 -1.76
CA ASP A 47 -13.32 -2.18 -2.44
C ASP A 47 -12.31 -2.89 -3.35
N LYS A 48 -12.49 -4.20 -3.52
CA LYS A 48 -11.69 -5.01 -4.45
C LYS A 48 -12.42 -5.23 -5.78
N SER A 49 -13.64 -4.72 -5.91
CA SER A 49 -14.54 -5.05 -7.02
C SER A 49 -14.13 -4.38 -8.32
N GLY A 50 -13.93 -5.17 -9.37
CA GLY A 50 -13.87 -4.69 -10.75
C GLY A 50 -12.55 -4.06 -11.20
N GLN A 51 -11.54 -3.96 -10.33
CA GLN A 51 -10.23 -3.42 -10.66
C GLN A 51 -9.23 -4.55 -10.92
N VAL A 52 -8.61 -4.51 -12.10
CA VAL A 52 -7.60 -5.48 -12.53
C VAL A 52 -6.24 -4.93 -12.13
N SER A 53 -5.38 -5.79 -11.59
CA SER A 53 -3.97 -5.46 -11.31
C SER A 53 -3.29 -4.93 -12.59
N ASP A 54 -2.57 -3.83 -12.46
CA ASP A 54 -1.83 -3.19 -13.55
C ASP A 54 -0.34 -3.32 -13.27
N ILE A 55 0.32 -4.20 -14.01
CA ILE A 55 1.77 -4.47 -13.90
C ILE A 55 2.59 -3.17 -14.00
N ALA A 56 2.19 -2.24 -14.88
CA ALA A 56 2.92 -0.99 -15.04
C ALA A 56 2.74 -0.05 -13.83
N ALA A 57 1.59 -0.11 -13.16
CA ALA A 57 1.37 0.59 -11.90
C ALA A 57 2.20 -0.05 -10.77
N GLY A 58 2.20 -1.39 -10.67
CA GLY A 58 3.00 -2.13 -9.72
C GLY A 58 4.50 -1.80 -9.81
N GLU A 59 5.08 -1.82 -11.01
CA GLU A 59 6.48 -1.45 -11.21
C GLU A 59 6.80 -0.01 -10.77
N LYS A 60 5.88 0.93 -11.06
CA LYS A 60 6.04 2.32 -10.62
C LYS A 60 6.02 2.41 -9.09
N LEU A 61 5.15 1.67 -8.42
CA LEU A 61 5.11 1.62 -6.96
C LEU A 61 6.38 1.00 -6.37
N ILE A 62 6.92 -0.06 -6.97
CA ILE A 62 8.20 -0.64 -6.53
C ILE A 62 9.31 0.43 -6.55
N ARG A 63 9.44 1.16 -7.67
CA ARG A 63 10.50 2.16 -7.85
C ARG A 63 10.33 3.42 -6.99
N ASN A 64 9.09 3.87 -6.77
CA ASN A 64 8.85 5.18 -6.14
C ASN A 64 8.40 5.08 -4.68
N MET A 65 7.91 3.93 -4.22
CA MET A 65 7.39 3.75 -2.87
C MET A 65 8.12 2.67 -2.09
N CYS A 66 8.32 1.49 -2.68
CA CYS A 66 8.94 0.39 -1.94
C CYS A 66 10.37 0.72 -1.52
N ALA A 67 11.12 1.44 -2.35
CA ALA A 67 12.49 1.87 -2.03
C ALA A 67 12.62 2.73 -0.75
N SER A 68 11.54 3.42 -0.33
CA SER A 68 11.52 4.22 0.91
C SER A 68 10.89 3.48 2.08
N CYS A 69 10.51 2.21 1.91
CA CYS A 69 9.83 1.43 2.92
C CYS A 69 10.82 0.89 3.96
N ALA A 70 10.47 1.00 5.24
CA ALA A 70 11.28 0.47 6.35
C ALA A 70 11.56 -1.04 6.24
N PHE A 71 10.77 -1.77 5.45
CA PHE A 71 10.91 -3.22 5.26
C PHE A 71 11.72 -3.59 3.99
N TYR A 72 12.12 -2.65 3.14
CA TYR A 72 12.56 -2.90 1.75
C TYR A 72 13.69 -3.92 1.59
N GLU A 73 14.84 -3.70 2.25
CA GLU A 73 16.07 -4.49 2.01
C GLU A 73 16.18 -5.73 2.90
N SER A 74 15.43 -5.80 3.99
CA SER A 74 15.67 -6.79 5.05
C SER A 74 14.48 -7.71 5.31
N ASP A 75 13.25 -7.18 5.23
CA ASP A 75 12.06 -7.82 5.80
C ASP A 75 10.89 -7.92 4.81
N CYS A 76 11.11 -7.56 3.53
CA CYS A 76 10.06 -7.58 2.52
C CYS A 76 10.21 -8.80 1.60
N ASP A 77 9.51 -9.88 1.93
CA ASP A 77 9.45 -11.09 1.11
C ASP A 77 9.06 -10.82 -0.34
N PHE A 78 8.19 -9.82 -0.59
CA PHE A 78 7.79 -9.41 -1.93
C PHE A 78 9.00 -8.96 -2.79
N ILE A 79 9.90 -8.17 -2.22
CA ILE A 79 11.10 -7.66 -2.91
C ILE A 79 12.17 -8.75 -2.98
N LEU A 80 12.42 -9.44 -1.86
CA LEU A 80 13.49 -10.44 -1.74
C LEU A 80 13.24 -11.69 -2.59
N GLN A 81 11.97 -12.08 -2.79
CA GLN A 81 11.61 -13.27 -3.56
C GLN A 81 11.17 -12.94 -4.99
N GLU A 82 11.51 -11.76 -5.49
CA GLU A 82 11.23 -11.31 -6.87
C GLU A 82 9.76 -11.51 -7.28
N GLY A 83 8.82 -11.13 -6.40
CA GLY A 83 7.39 -11.22 -6.69
C GLY A 83 6.76 -12.62 -6.54
N LYS A 84 7.49 -13.62 -6.01
CA LYS A 84 6.91 -14.91 -5.61
C LYS A 84 6.04 -14.82 -4.35
N ALA A 85 6.27 -13.79 -3.54
CA ALA A 85 5.44 -13.47 -2.39
C ALA A 85 4.43 -12.36 -2.75
N LEU A 86 3.34 -12.23 -2.00
CA LEU A 86 2.37 -11.16 -2.23
C LEU A 86 2.93 -9.80 -1.77
N PRO A 87 2.56 -8.68 -2.39
CA PRO A 87 2.91 -7.37 -1.86
C PRO A 87 2.09 -7.05 -0.59
N CYS A 88 2.50 -6.01 0.14
CA CYS A 88 1.73 -5.55 1.31
C CYS A 88 0.36 -4.97 0.89
N GLY A 89 -0.59 -4.92 1.82
CA GLY A 89 -1.95 -4.43 1.51
C GLY A 89 -1.99 -2.98 1.00
N GLY A 90 -1.09 -2.11 1.49
CA GLY A 90 -0.96 -0.74 1.00
C GLY A 90 -0.53 -0.66 -0.47
N PHE A 91 0.37 -1.56 -0.89
CA PHE A 91 0.77 -1.66 -2.30
C PHE A 91 -0.39 -2.15 -3.16
N ILE A 92 -1.08 -3.21 -2.74
CA ILE A 92 -2.22 -3.77 -3.48
C ILE A 92 -3.29 -2.70 -3.68
N LEU A 93 -3.66 -1.98 -2.62
CA LEU A 93 -4.66 -0.92 -2.74
C LEU A 93 -4.19 0.21 -3.66
N LEU A 94 -2.95 0.68 -3.54
CA LEU A 94 -2.43 1.74 -4.41
C LEU A 94 -2.38 1.33 -5.88
N GLU A 95 -2.03 0.07 -6.17
CA GLU A 95 -2.04 -0.45 -7.54
C GLU A 95 -3.45 -0.37 -8.15
N LEU A 96 -4.45 -0.82 -7.39
CA LEU A 96 -5.86 -0.77 -7.79
C LEU A 96 -6.36 0.67 -7.99
N LEU A 97 -6.00 1.58 -7.08
CA LEU A 97 -6.36 3.00 -7.18
C LEU A 97 -5.71 3.69 -8.38
N ILE A 98 -4.47 3.32 -8.73
CA ILE A 98 -3.77 3.83 -9.91
C ILE A 98 -4.41 3.28 -11.18
N ALA A 99 -4.70 1.98 -11.23
CA ALA A 99 -5.41 1.36 -12.35
C ALA A 99 -6.80 2.00 -12.57
N GLY A 100 -7.50 2.30 -11.47
CA GLY A 100 -8.77 3.02 -11.47
C GLY A 100 -8.67 4.54 -11.68
N ARG A 101 -7.47 5.10 -11.84
CA ARG A 101 -7.19 6.55 -12.00
C ARG A 101 -7.69 7.43 -10.86
N ILE A 102 -7.85 6.87 -9.66
CA ILE A 102 -8.25 7.59 -8.44
C ILE A 102 -7.04 8.29 -7.82
N VAL A 103 -5.87 7.66 -7.92
CA VAL A 103 -4.57 8.16 -7.45
C VAL A 103 -3.58 8.07 -8.61
N THR A 104 -2.64 9.01 -8.69
CA THR A 104 -1.53 8.93 -9.64
C THR A 104 -0.21 8.60 -8.94
N ILE A 105 0.79 8.15 -9.70
CA ILE A 105 2.12 7.93 -9.12
C ILE A 105 2.73 9.23 -8.58
N ASP A 106 2.38 10.38 -9.16
CA ASP A 106 2.90 11.67 -8.70
C ASP A 106 2.27 12.11 -7.37
N ASP A 107 1.05 11.67 -7.07
CA ASP A 107 0.46 11.84 -5.74
C ASP A 107 1.24 11.04 -4.70
N VAL A 108 1.66 9.81 -5.04
CA VAL A 108 2.51 8.97 -4.17
C VAL A 108 3.86 9.63 -3.93
N LYS A 109 4.52 10.13 -5.00
CA LYS A 109 5.82 10.80 -4.88
C LYS A 109 5.80 12.06 -4.03
N LYS A 110 4.70 12.80 -3.97
CA LYS A 110 4.60 14.01 -3.13
C LYS A 110 4.61 13.69 -1.62
N ILE A 111 4.34 12.44 -1.26
CA ILE A 111 4.24 12.00 0.13
C ILE A 111 5.59 11.47 0.66
N ILE A 112 6.41 10.94 -0.25
CA ILE A 112 7.63 10.18 0.03
C ILE A 112 8.85 11.07 -0.01
#